data_AF-A0A0M3V6K5-F1
#
_entry.id   AF-A0A0M3V6K5-F1
#
_cell.length_a   1.000
_cell.length_b   1.000
_cell.length_c   1.000
_cell.angle_alpha   90.00
_cell.angle_beta   90.00
_cell.angle_gamma   90.00
#
_symmetry.space_group_name_H-M   'P 1'
#
loop_
_entity.id
_entity.type
_entity.pdbx_description
1 polymer ?
#
loop_
_entity_poly.entity_id
_entity_poly.type
_entity_poly.pdbx_seq_one_letter_code
_entity_poly.pdbx_strand_id
1 'polypeptide(L)'
;MFLSEWENPELDLHKSWREITFLLAGYISAYYNTPQGKIPELIVEKGYKKDFLPFLVIKNSQWDGKPLINAFGAGKDIGYETGYGPVRYLQAGNEVGQILDGLLELSQEGLENRFIKESQKPNPVPWIDWSDEEMIDYMTDYYNEIVDYYETAVKEQKALLLYLT
;
A
#
# COMPACT_ATOMS: atom_id res chain seq x y z
N MET A 1 4.19 -23.52 -12.62
CA MET A 1 5.61 -23.22 -12.92
C MET A 1 5.62 -21.96 -13.79
N PHE A 2 5.37 -20.81 -13.17
CA PHE A 2 5.38 -19.47 -13.79
C PHE A 2 6.20 -18.53 -12.90
N LEU A 3 6.09 -18.69 -11.58
CA LEU A 3 6.90 -18.01 -10.57
C LEU A 3 8.37 -18.47 -10.52
N SER A 4 8.69 -19.69 -10.98
CA SER A 4 10.04 -20.27 -10.89
C SER A 4 11.06 -19.67 -11.87
N GLU A 5 10.61 -18.80 -12.78
CA GLU A 5 11.46 -18.15 -13.80
C GLU A 5 11.79 -16.68 -13.44
N TRP A 6 11.32 -16.19 -12.29
CA TRP A 6 11.60 -14.82 -11.85
C TRP A 6 12.89 -14.81 -11.01
N GLU A 7 14.01 -14.45 -11.65
CA GLU A 7 15.33 -14.25 -10.98
C GLU A 7 15.43 -12.95 -10.16
N ASN A 8 14.34 -12.20 -10.01
CA ASN A 8 14.37 -10.90 -9.32
C ASN A 8 13.90 -11.05 -7.86
N PRO A 9 14.46 -10.26 -6.92
CA PRO A 9 14.10 -10.37 -5.52
C PRO A 9 12.61 -10.10 -5.35
N GLU A 10 11.94 -11.00 -4.65
CA GLU A 10 10.63 -10.75 -4.07
C GLU A 10 10.78 -9.65 -3.01
N LEU A 11 9.88 -8.66 -3.01
CA LEU A 11 9.77 -7.75 -1.88
C LEU A 11 8.96 -8.46 -0.79
N ASP A 12 9.67 -9.15 0.10
CA ASP A 12 9.07 -9.81 1.27
C ASP A 12 8.85 -8.79 2.39
N LEU A 13 7.68 -8.15 2.34
CA LEU A 13 7.16 -7.42 3.48
C LEU A 13 6.60 -8.48 4.43
N HIS A 14 7.27 -8.72 5.56
CA HIS A 14 6.82 -9.67 6.59
C HIS A 14 5.38 -9.36 7.11
N LYS A 15 5.07 -9.69 8.37
CA LYS A 15 3.72 -9.53 8.94
C LYS A 15 3.16 -8.09 8.93
N SER A 16 3.96 -7.09 8.58
CA SER A 16 3.61 -5.68 8.65
C SER A 16 2.98 -5.08 7.38
N TRP A 17 2.70 -5.90 6.36
CA TRP A 17 2.10 -5.41 5.11
C TRP A 17 0.75 -4.71 5.34
N ARG A 18 0.01 -5.08 6.40
CA ARG A 18 -1.30 -4.47 6.74
C ARG A 18 -1.13 -3.05 7.28
N GLU A 19 -0.18 -2.87 8.18
CA GLU A 19 0.20 -1.63 8.85
C GLU A 19 0.67 -0.62 7.80
N ILE A 20 1.60 -1.04 6.94
CA ILE A 20 2.13 -0.15 5.90
C ILE A 20 1.09 0.15 4.80
N THR A 21 0.23 -0.81 4.44
CA THR A 21 -0.90 -0.53 3.53
C THR A 21 -1.83 0.53 4.10
N PHE A 22 -2.11 0.47 5.40
CA PHE A 22 -2.93 1.49 6.06
C PHE A 22 -2.27 2.87 6.01
N LEU A 23 -0.97 2.97 6.32
CA LEU A 23 -0.24 4.24 6.29
C LEU A 23 -0.09 4.80 4.86
N LEU A 24 0.06 3.95 3.85
CA LEU A 24 0.19 4.38 2.46
C LEU A 24 -1.16 4.77 1.84
N ALA A 25 -2.19 3.94 2.04
CA ALA A 25 -3.42 4.00 1.26
C ALA A 25 -4.66 4.39 2.07
N GLY A 26 -4.57 4.42 3.40
CA GLY A 26 -5.67 4.80 4.30
C GLY A 26 -6.76 3.72 4.44
N TYR A 27 -6.47 2.47 4.10
CA TYR A 27 -7.40 1.34 4.25
C TYR A 27 -6.66 0.08 4.74
N ILE A 28 -7.39 -0.90 5.27
CA ILE A 28 -6.84 -2.23 5.58
C ILE A 28 -7.38 -3.24 4.58
N SER A 29 -6.49 -4.07 4.06
CA SER A 29 -6.84 -5.24 3.27
C SER A 29 -7.80 -6.17 4.03
N ALA A 30 -7.39 -6.72 5.18
CA ALA A 30 -8.16 -7.75 5.91
C ALA A 30 -9.60 -7.37 6.34
N TYR A 31 -9.95 -6.08 6.37
CA TYR A 31 -11.27 -5.58 6.80
C TYR A 31 -12.22 -5.30 5.64
N TYR A 32 -12.12 -6.07 4.56
CA TYR A 32 -13.08 -6.09 3.44
C TYR A 32 -14.55 -6.25 3.89
N ASN A 33 -14.80 -6.94 5.01
CA ASN A 33 -16.14 -7.32 5.46
C ASN A 33 -16.64 -6.62 6.74
N THR A 34 -15.80 -5.87 7.45
CA THR A 34 -16.22 -5.11 8.64
C THR A 34 -15.47 -3.78 8.75
N PRO A 35 -16.10 -2.65 8.39
CA PRO A 35 -15.50 -1.34 8.58
C PRO A 35 -15.51 -0.99 10.08
N GLN A 36 -14.49 -1.42 10.82
CA GLN A 36 -14.18 -0.84 12.13
C GLN A 36 -13.28 0.37 11.92
N GLY A 37 -13.93 1.52 11.82
CA GLY A 37 -13.29 2.80 11.53
C GLY A 37 -13.83 3.35 10.24
N LYS A 38 -14.35 4.58 10.28
CA LYS A 38 -14.71 5.31 9.08
C LYS A 38 -13.44 5.45 8.23
N ILE A 39 -13.27 4.58 7.22
CA ILE A 39 -12.60 5.00 5.99
C ILE A 39 -13.32 6.31 5.64
N PRO A 40 -12.62 7.46 5.51
CA PRO A 40 -13.28 8.73 5.29
C PRO A 40 -14.38 8.52 4.26
N GLU A 41 -15.59 8.99 4.56
CA GLU A 41 -16.83 8.81 3.78
C GLU A 41 -16.71 9.26 2.30
N LEU A 42 -15.51 9.62 1.85
CA LEU A 42 -15.12 10.10 0.54
C LEU A 42 -14.68 9.06 -0.50
N ILE A 43 -14.52 7.77 -0.16
CA ILE A 43 -14.05 6.80 -1.19
C ILE A 43 -15.04 5.64 -1.43
N VAL A 44 -15.87 5.26 -0.45
CA VAL A 44 -16.52 3.93 -0.47
C VAL A 44 -18.05 3.97 -0.56
N GLU A 45 -18.68 5.00 -1.14
CA GLU A 45 -20.12 4.91 -1.44
C GLU A 45 -20.41 4.11 -2.73
N LYS A 46 -19.41 3.95 -3.62
CA LYS A 46 -19.55 3.18 -4.87
C LYS A 46 -18.64 1.95 -4.99
N GLY A 47 -17.68 1.79 -4.08
CA GLY A 47 -16.65 0.73 -4.15
C GLY A 47 -17.05 -0.62 -3.55
N TYR A 48 -18.17 -0.71 -2.83
CA TYR A 48 -18.55 -1.92 -2.08
C TYR A 48 -18.86 -3.16 -2.94
N LYS A 49 -18.86 -3.03 -4.28
CA LYS A 49 -19.15 -4.16 -5.18
C LYS A 49 -18.23 -4.33 -6.39
N LYS A 50 -17.28 -3.43 -6.67
CA LYS A 50 -16.35 -3.61 -7.80
C LYS A 50 -15.03 -2.89 -7.53
N ASP A 51 -13.99 -3.71 -7.44
CA ASP A 51 -12.56 -3.37 -7.47
C ASP A 51 -12.01 -2.50 -6.34
N PHE A 52 -10.98 -3.05 -5.70
CA PHE A 52 -10.20 -2.39 -4.67
C PHE A 52 -9.47 -1.18 -5.27
N LEU A 53 -10.04 -0.01 -5.02
CA LEU A 53 -9.62 1.34 -5.44
C LEU A 53 -9.37 1.51 -6.95
N PRO A 54 -10.17 2.31 -7.67
CA PRO A 54 -9.98 2.55 -9.11
C PRO A 54 -8.70 3.35 -9.45
N PHE A 55 -7.86 3.71 -8.48
CA PHE A 55 -6.71 4.60 -8.65
C PHE A 55 -5.43 4.02 -8.04
N LEU A 56 -4.30 4.34 -8.68
CA LEU A 56 -2.94 4.03 -8.19
C LEU A 56 -2.55 4.98 -7.06
N VAL A 57 -2.82 6.29 -7.26
CA VAL A 57 -2.48 7.36 -6.32
C VAL A 57 -3.58 8.42 -6.26
N ILE A 58 -4.01 8.84 -5.07
CA ILE A 58 -4.74 10.12 -4.87
C ILE A 58 -3.71 11.15 -4.43
N LYS A 59 -3.47 12.18 -5.25
CA LYS A 59 -2.40 13.16 -4.98
C LYS A 59 -2.62 14.01 -3.72
N ASN A 60 -3.84 14.45 -3.48
CA ASN A 60 -4.17 15.34 -2.35
C ASN A 60 -5.14 14.65 -1.40
N SER A 61 -4.63 13.86 -0.45
CA SER A 61 -5.48 13.21 0.52
C SER A 61 -6.15 14.24 1.44
N GLN A 62 -7.35 13.92 1.90
CA GLN A 62 -7.97 14.69 2.99
C GLN A 62 -7.40 14.32 4.37
N TRP A 63 -6.53 13.31 4.44
CA TRP A 63 -5.93 12.87 5.69
C TRP A 63 -4.86 13.87 6.15
N ASP A 64 -3.98 14.24 5.24
CA ASP A 64 -2.81 15.05 5.54
C ASP A 64 -2.35 15.95 4.38
N GLY A 65 -3.11 16.00 3.28
CA GLY A 65 -2.74 16.75 2.08
C GLY A 65 -1.63 16.10 1.25
N LYS A 66 -1.10 14.95 1.67
CA LYS A 66 -0.09 14.17 0.93
C LYS A 66 -0.77 13.08 0.08
N PRO A 67 -0.03 12.40 -0.83
CA PRO A 67 -0.62 11.36 -1.64
C PRO A 67 -1.05 10.11 -0.86
N LEU A 68 -2.18 9.49 -1.21
CA LEU A 68 -2.49 8.10 -0.84
C LEU A 68 -2.02 7.18 -1.96
N ILE A 69 -1.25 6.15 -1.64
CA ILE A 69 -0.59 5.26 -2.59
C ILE A 69 -1.08 3.83 -2.41
N ASN A 70 -1.68 3.25 -3.45
CA ASN A 70 -2.15 1.87 -3.42
C ASN A 70 -1.08 0.91 -3.99
N ALA A 71 0.04 0.78 -3.29
CA ALA A 71 1.19 -0.04 -3.73
C ALA A 71 0.86 -1.53 -3.90
N PHE A 72 -0.06 -2.07 -3.09
CA PHE A 72 -0.30 -3.52 -3.01
C PHE A 72 -1.62 -3.99 -3.62
N GLY A 73 -2.60 -3.10 -3.74
CA GLY A 73 -3.95 -3.46 -4.18
C GLY A 73 -4.36 -2.89 -5.54
N ALA A 74 -3.50 -2.14 -6.22
CA ALA A 74 -3.83 -1.48 -7.47
C ALA A 74 -3.46 -2.30 -8.72
N GLY A 75 -3.69 -1.72 -9.90
CA GLY A 75 -3.36 -2.35 -11.17
C GLY A 75 -4.45 -3.27 -11.69
N LYS A 76 -4.14 -3.92 -12.81
CA LYS A 76 -5.10 -4.72 -13.56
C LYS A 76 -5.11 -6.16 -13.08
N ASP A 77 -6.30 -6.67 -12.80
CA ASP A 77 -6.56 -8.08 -12.49
C ASP A 77 -6.20 -8.99 -13.68
N ILE A 78 -5.56 -10.13 -13.41
CA ILE A 78 -5.20 -11.17 -14.39
C ILE A 78 -6.09 -12.44 -14.32
N GLY A 79 -7.11 -12.45 -13.48
CA GLY A 79 -8.10 -13.52 -13.33
C GLY A 79 -7.65 -14.70 -12.46
N TYR A 80 -6.53 -14.58 -11.75
CA TYR A 80 -6.05 -15.59 -10.81
C TYR A 80 -6.25 -15.10 -9.38
N GLU A 81 -7.02 -15.84 -8.59
CA GLU A 81 -7.42 -15.47 -7.22
C GLU A 81 -6.57 -16.20 -6.18
N THR A 82 -6.24 -15.51 -5.10
CA THR A 82 -5.61 -16.09 -3.90
C THR A 82 -6.55 -15.97 -2.69
N GLY A 83 -6.10 -16.39 -1.50
CA GLY A 83 -6.85 -16.15 -0.26
C GLY A 83 -7.06 -14.67 0.10
N TYR A 84 -6.35 -13.76 -0.59
CA TYR A 84 -6.34 -12.32 -0.32
C TYR A 84 -6.81 -11.46 -1.50
N GLY A 85 -7.44 -12.09 -2.51
CA GLY A 85 -8.00 -11.43 -3.68
C GLY A 85 -7.23 -11.72 -4.98
N PRO A 86 -7.57 -11.03 -6.07
CA PRO A 86 -6.98 -11.32 -7.36
C PRO A 86 -5.54 -10.84 -7.42
N VAL A 87 -4.71 -11.63 -8.10
CA VAL A 87 -3.38 -11.21 -8.53
C VAL A 87 -3.52 -10.10 -9.56
N ARG A 88 -2.70 -9.08 -9.41
CA ARG A 88 -2.75 -7.87 -10.23
C ARG A 88 -1.40 -7.59 -10.84
N TYR A 89 -1.38 -6.81 -11.92
CA TYR A 89 -0.14 -6.30 -12.47
C TYR A 89 -0.17 -4.79 -12.71
N LEU A 90 1.00 -4.18 -12.62
CA LEU A 90 1.28 -2.80 -12.96
C LEU A 90 2.16 -2.77 -14.22
N GLN A 91 1.76 -1.98 -15.20
CA GLN A 91 2.52 -1.74 -16.42
C GLN A 91 3.80 -0.96 -16.12
N ALA A 92 4.90 -1.43 -16.71
CA ALA A 92 6.18 -0.74 -16.69
C ALA A 92 6.04 0.72 -17.18
N GLY A 93 6.87 1.61 -16.63
CA GLY A 93 6.82 3.02 -16.96
C GLY A 93 5.68 3.72 -16.24
N ASN A 94 4.53 3.89 -16.89
CA ASN A 94 3.49 4.82 -16.42
C ASN A 94 2.88 4.42 -15.06
N GLU A 95 2.44 3.18 -14.88
CA GLU A 95 1.72 2.79 -13.66
C GLU A 95 2.68 2.62 -12.47
N VAL A 96 3.82 1.96 -12.68
CA VAL A 96 4.87 1.82 -11.66
C VAL A 96 5.46 3.19 -11.30
N GLY A 97 5.70 4.05 -12.30
CA GLY A 97 6.21 5.41 -12.10
C GLY A 97 5.26 6.31 -11.33
N GLN A 98 3.95 6.23 -11.57
CA GLN A 98 2.96 6.98 -10.78
C GLN A 98 2.98 6.61 -9.30
N ILE A 99 3.16 5.33 -8.98
CA ILE A 99 3.30 4.87 -7.59
C ILE A 99 4.59 5.42 -6.99
N LEU A 100 5.71 5.29 -7.71
CA LEU A 100 7.00 5.84 -7.27
C LEU A 100 6.91 7.35 -6.99
N ASP A 101 6.35 8.12 -7.91
CA ASP A 101 6.16 9.57 -7.73
C ASP A 101 5.32 9.87 -6.47
N GLY A 102 4.28 9.07 -6.23
CA GLY A 102 3.45 9.17 -5.02
C GLY A 102 4.23 8.87 -3.74
N LEU A 103 5.07 7.83 -3.76
CA LEU A 103 5.95 7.49 -2.64
C LEU A 103 6.95 8.63 -2.39
N LEU A 104 7.72 9.05 -3.40
CA LEU A 104 8.70 10.13 -3.26
C LEU A 104 8.07 11.44 -2.75
N GLU A 105 6.84 11.75 -3.16
CA GLU A 105 6.09 12.93 -2.69
C GLU A 105 5.57 12.79 -1.25
N LEU A 106 5.18 11.57 -0.83
CA LEU A 106 4.86 11.27 0.56
C LEU A 106 6.10 11.42 1.44
N SER A 107 7.24 10.86 1.03
CA SER A 107 8.51 10.76 1.75
C SER A 107 8.45 9.93 3.03
N GLN A 108 9.61 9.47 3.52
CA GLN A 108 9.72 8.78 4.81
C GLN A 108 9.17 9.64 5.94
N GLU A 109 9.56 10.92 6.00
CA GLU A 109 9.06 11.87 7.00
C GLU A 109 7.52 11.97 6.97
N GLY A 110 6.92 11.92 5.77
CA GLY A 110 5.46 11.93 5.64
C GLY A 110 4.82 10.65 6.18
N LEU A 111 5.42 9.49 5.96
CA LEU A 111 4.96 8.23 6.52
C LEU A 111 5.07 8.21 8.05
N GLU A 112 6.22 8.62 8.60
CA GLU A 112 6.43 8.74 10.05
C GLU A 112 5.41 9.69 10.68
N ASN A 113 5.17 10.83 10.04
CA ASN A 113 4.14 11.78 10.47
C ASN A 113 2.74 11.16 10.46
N ARG A 114 2.40 10.29 9.51
CA ARG A 114 1.12 9.56 9.51
C ARG A 114 1.03 8.59 10.69
N PHE A 115 2.10 7.84 10.93
CA PHE A 115 2.19 6.91 12.06
C PHE A 115 1.96 7.64 13.39
N ILE A 116 2.71 8.72 13.64
CA ILE A 116 2.63 9.52 14.87
C ILE A 116 1.24 10.14 15.01
N LYS A 117 0.67 10.69 13.93
CA LYS A 117 -0.68 11.27 13.96
C LYS A 117 -1.75 10.25 14.28
N GLU A 118 -1.64 9.02 13.75
CA GLU A 118 -2.58 7.95 14.06
C GLU A 118 -2.45 7.51 15.52
N SER A 119 -1.22 7.27 16.00
CA SER A 119 -0.96 6.79 17.37
C SER A 119 -1.43 7.77 18.45
N GLN A 120 -1.45 9.06 18.15
CA GLN A 120 -1.90 10.14 19.05
C GLN A 120 -3.41 10.39 19.02
N LYS A 121 -4.20 9.70 18.18
CA LYS A 121 -5.66 9.88 18.16
C LYS A 121 -6.28 9.44 19.49
N PRO A 122 -7.44 10.02 19.89
CA PRO A 122 -8.18 9.55 21.05
C PRO A 122 -8.60 8.07 20.96
N ASN A 123 -8.83 7.58 19.73
CA ASN A 123 -9.12 6.19 19.41
C ASN A 123 -8.24 5.81 18.20
N PRO A 124 -6.98 5.42 18.42
CA PRO A 124 -6.12 4.97 17.35
C PRO A 124 -6.62 3.62 16.83
N VAL A 125 -6.20 3.25 15.63
CA VAL A 125 -6.53 1.97 15.03
C VAL A 125 -6.14 0.79 15.95
N PRO A 126 -7.05 -0.11 16.35
CA PRO A 126 -6.80 -1.04 17.46
C PRO A 126 -5.96 -2.28 17.13
N TRP A 127 -5.66 -2.56 15.86
CA TRP A 127 -4.88 -3.75 15.45
C TRP A 127 -3.40 -3.47 15.24
N ILE A 128 -2.97 -2.22 15.33
CA ILE A 128 -1.56 -1.84 15.38
C ILE A 128 -1.17 -1.74 16.84
N ASP A 129 -0.07 -2.38 17.24
CA ASP A 129 0.47 -2.24 18.58
C ASP A 129 1.23 -0.93 18.70
N TRP A 130 0.51 0.15 19.01
CA TRP A 130 1.10 1.49 19.19
C TRP A 130 1.99 1.61 20.43
N SER A 131 2.04 0.58 21.28
CA SER A 131 2.95 0.54 22.42
C SER A 131 4.33 -0.03 22.07
N ASP A 132 4.46 -0.64 20.90
CA ASP A 132 5.74 -1.11 20.38
C ASP A 132 6.55 0.08 19.83
N GLU A 133 7.60 0.44 20.56
CA GLU A 133 8.49 1.55 20.20
C GLU A 133 9.31 1.26 18.93
N GLU A 134 9.54 -0.01 18.58
CA GLU A 134 10.28 -0.41 17.37
C GLU A 134 9.39 -0.41 16.12
N MET A 135 8.07 -0.33 16.27
CA MET A 135 7.11 -0.40 15.17
C MET A 135 7.36 0.68 14.11
N ILE A 136 7.70 1.91 14.53
CA ILE A 136 7.96 3.02 13.60
C ILE A 136 9.23 2.76 12.77
N ASP A 137 10.27 2.21 13.39
CA ASP A 137 11.53 1.88 12.71
C ASP A 137 11.27 0.78 11.66
N TYR A 138 10.52 -0.27 12.01
CA TYR A 138 10.10 -1.30 11.05
C TYR A 138 9.26 -0.71 9.91
N MET A 139 8.33 0.22 10.19
CA MET A 139 7.51 0.83 9.14
C MET A 139 8.34 1.68 8.17
N THR A 140 9.31 2.42 8.70
CA THR A 140 10.23 3.23 7.93
C THR A 140 11.15 2.37 7.06
N ASP A 141 11.68 1.28 7.60
CA ASP A 141 12.52 0.34 6.85
C ASP A 141 11.73 -0.28 5.68
N TYR A 142 10.51 -0.78 5.93
CA TYR A 142 9.67 -1.30 4.85
C TYR A 142 9.33 -0.26 3.80
N TYR A 143 9.07 0.98 4.23
CA TYR A 143 8.81 2.07 3.30
C TYR A 143 9.99 2.32 2.36
N ASN A 144 11.20 2.35 2.90
CA ASN A 144 12.41 2.52 2.11
C ASN A 144 12.63 1.33 1.17
N GLU A 145 12.40 0.10 1.62
CA GLU A 145 12.45 -1.09 0.74
C GLU A 145 11.43 -1.01 -0.40
N ILE A 146 10.21 -0.54 -0.13
CA ILE A 146 9.18 -0.33 -1.17
C ILE A 146 9.66 0.73 -2.16
N VAL A 147 10.18 1.87 -1.68
CA VAL A 147 10.70 2.93 -2.57
C VAL A 147 11.81 2.37 -3.46
N ASP A 148 12.82 1.72 -2.88
CA ASP A 148 13.95 1.13 -3.61
C ASP A 148 13.48 0.11 -4.66
N TYR A 149 12.47 -0.68 -4.32
CA TYR A 149 11.88 -1.67 -5.22
C TYR A 149 11.22 -1.01 -6.44
N TYR A 150 10.41 0.02 -6.21
CA TYR A 150 9.74 0.77 -7.27
C TYR A 150 10.74 1.59 -8.10
N GLU A 151 11.76 2.19 -7.48
CA GLU A 151 12.86 2.86 -8.19
C GLU A 151 13.59 1.91 -9.13
N THR A 152 13.94 0.72 -8.64
CA THR A 152 14.59 -0.32 -9.44
C THR A 152 13.69 -0.75 -10.60
N ALA A 153 12.40 -1.00 -10.34
CA ALA A 153 11.46 -1.40 -11.38
C ALA A 153 11.29 -0.32 -12.47
N VAL A 154 11.23 0.97 -12.09
CA VAL A 154 11.18 2.08 -13.05
C VAL A 154 12.48 2.16 -13.86
N LYS A 155 13.63 2.11 -13.20
CA LYS A 155 14.95 2.18 -13.83
C LYS A 155 15.16 1.06 -14.85
N GLU A 156 14.70 -0.14 -14.52
CA GLU A 156 14.84 -1.33 -15.36
C GLU A 156 13.67 -1.54 -16.33
N GLN A 157 12.68 -0.63 -16.34
CA GLN A 157 11.47 -0.71 -17.16
C GLN A 157 10.70 -2.03 -16.97
N LYS A 158 10.62 -2.49 -15.73
CA LYS A 158 9.90 -3.73 -15.37
C LYS A 158 8.45 -3.45 -15.00
N ALA A 159 7.58 -4.35 -15.43
CA ALA A 159 6.23 -4.46 -14.88
C ALA A 159 6.30 -5.14 -13.52
N LEU A 160 5.34 -4.85 -12.64
CA LEU A 160 5.25 -5.49 -11.33
C LEU A 160 4.03 -6.41 -11.26
N LEU A 161 4.21 -7.57 -10.64
CA LEU A 161 3.12 -8.48 -10.30
C LEU A 161 2.85 -8.34 -8.80
N LEU A 162 1.62 -8.02 -8.44
CA LEU A 162 1.18 -7.93 -7.05
C LEU A 162 0.53 -9.27 -6.68
N TYR A 163 1.26 -10.03 -5.88
CA TYR A 163 0.90 -11.38 -5.45
C TYR A 163 0.78 -11.40 -3.93
N LEU A 164 -0.45 -11.49 -3.42
CA LEU A 164 -0.74 -11.52 -1.98
C LEU A 164 -1.13 -12.95 -1.59
N THR A 165 -0.51 -13.53 -0.55
CA THR A 165 -0.74 -14.92 -0.12
C THR A 165 -0.90 -15.12 1.37
#